data_AF-A0A6C0KQY2-F1
#
_entry.id   AF-A0A6C0KQY2-F1
#
_cell.length_a   1.000
_cell.length_b   1.000
_cell.length_c   1.000
_cell.angle_alpha   90.00
_cell.angle_beta   90.00
_cell.angle_gamma   90.00
#
_symmetry.space_group_name_H-M   'P 1'
#
loop_
_entity.id
_entity.type
_entity.pdbx_description
1 polymer ?
#
loop_
_entity_poly.entity_id
_entity_poly.type
_entity_poly.pdbx_seq_one_letter_code
_entity_poly.pdbx_strand_id
1 'polypeptide(L)'
;MSILIDILLDSIRNEFEKKEPSWQLSSLTEEDMHFLKKECMQDSEFDPSNKRKTMFEDLVKGKAPVVLASCPYGQVTAVFEHPKQIEEVPWGLWARIFRLYSEKKRGKPFKVYFLANTKRRYFPPGKQEITPENINGGYTYPCNRETILIYRAEDATRVILHELMHSCCLDKHENGVDQVEAETEAWAEAVYVAFLSEGDPVRFQGLLDRQSNWMLSQNEEVKKHMKNLTSKEFPWRYTLGKEEVWRRWGLFETKRASRVAIKNSLRLTFPVDNAIKKRFQVKESSTIL
;
A
#
# COMPACT_ATOMS: atom_id res chain seq x y z
N MET A 1 6.73 -1.99 -24.68
CA MET A 1 6.78 -1.68 -23.23
C MET A 1 7.84 -0.60 -23.03
N SER A 2 7.67 0.34 -22.10
CA SER A 2 8.66 1.41 -21.88
C SER A 2 9.96 0.84 -21.31
N ILE A 3 11.13 1.40 -21.68
CA ILE A 3 12.45 1.01 -21.13
C ILE A 3 12.45 1.00 -19.59
N LEU A 4 11.71 1.92 -18.97
CA LEU A 4 11.58 2.00 -17.52
C LEU A 4 10.89 0.76 -16.91
N ILE A 5 9.91 0.20 -17.60
CA ILE A 5 9.21 -1.01 -17.16
C ILE A 5 10.10 -2.23 -17.35
N ASP A 6 10.86 -2.31 -18.44
CA ASP A 6 11.80 -3.42 -18.65
C ASP A 6 12.86 -3.44 -17.53
N ILE A 7 13.41 -2.28 -17.17
CA ILE A 7 14.33 -2.13 -16.03
C ILE A 7 13.67 -2.52 -14.70
N LEU A 8 12.42 -2.12 -14.49
CA LEU A 8 11.65 -2.52 -13.30
C LEU A 8 11.50 -4.04 -13.23
N LEU A 9 11.03 -4.67 -14.31
CA LEU A 9 10.79 -6.11 -14.35
C LEU A 9 12.08 -6.90 -14.17
N ASP A 10 13.17 -6.49 -14.79
CA ASP A 10 14.49 -7.10 -14.60
C ASP A 10 14.97 -6.93 -13.15
N SER A 11 14.76 -5.75 -12.55
CA SER A 11 15.11 -5.52 -11.14
C SER A 11 14.33 -6.43 -10.19
N ILE A 12 13.04 -6.61 -10.44
CA ILE A 12 12.20 -7.53 -9.67
C ILE A 12 12.60 -8.98 -9.90
N ARG A 13 12.84 -9.40 -11.15
CA ARG A 13 13.28 -10.77 -11.47
C ARG A 13 14.56 -11.12 -10.72
N ASN A 14 15.56 -10.25 -10.79
CA ASN A 14 16.83 -10.38 -10.05
C ASN A 14 16.62 -10.40 -8.52
N GLU A 15 15.58 -9.75 -8.02
CA GLU A 15 15.23 -9.77 -6.60
C GLU A 15 14.63 -11.12 -6.18
N PHE A 16 13.85 -11.78 -7.05
CA PHE A 16 13.31 -13.12 -6.81
C PHE A 16 14.35 -14.25 -6.92
N GLU A 17 15.42 -14.06 -7.67
CA GLU A 17 16.57 -14.99 -7.72
C GLU A 17 17.34 -15.07 -6.40
N LYS A 18 17.31 -14.01 -5.60
CA LYS A 18 17.95 -13.98 -4.28
C LYS A 18 17.14 -14.77 -3.27
N LYS A 19 17.83 -15.40 -2.32
CA LYS A 19 17.21 -16.02 -1.14
C LYS A 19 16.33 -14.99 -0.41
N GLU A 20 15.13 -15.41 -0.04
CA GLU A 20 14.21 -14.59 0.77
C GLU A 20 14.85 -14.20 2.11
N PRO A 21 14.80 -12.92 2.53
CA PRO A 21 15.29 -12.53 3.84
C PRO A 21 14.43 -13.16 4.95
N SER A 22 15.08 -13.67 6.00
CA SER A 22 14.40 -14.28 7.13
C SER A 22 14.05 -13.26 8.21
N TRP A 23 12.87 -13.42 8.79
CA TRP A 23 12.40 -12.61 9.91
C TRP A 23 12.81 -13.22 11.25
N GLN A 24 13.22 -12.36 12.18
CA GLN A 24 13.47 -12.68 13.58
C GLN A 24 12.35 -12.06 14.41
N LEU A 25 11.70 -12.87 15.25
CA LEU A 25 10.67 -12.40 16.15
C LEU A 25 11.31 -11.91 17.45
N SER A 26 10.80 -10.80 17.96
CA SER A 26 11.24 -10.22 19.23
C SER A 26 10.04 -9.67 20.01
N SER A 27 10.30 -9.20 21.23
CA SER A 27 9.31 -8.52 22.05
C SER A 27 9.31 -7.02 21.78
N LEU A 28 8.14 -6.39 21.87
CA LEU A 28 8.00 -4.93 21.81
C LEU A 28 8.97 -4.24 22.76
N THR A 29 9.62 -3.18 22.28
CA THR A 29 10.47 -2.32 23.11
C THR A 29 9.66 -1.17 23.71
N GLU A 30 10.21 -0.52 24.75
CA GLU A 30 9.62 0.71 25.29
C GLU A 30 9.60 1.85 24.26
N GLU A 31 10.59 1.91 23.36
CA GLU A 31 10.66 2.88 22.26
C GLU A 31 9.49 2.68 21.29
N ASP A 32 9.22 1.42 20.88
CA ASP A 32 8.10 1.09 20.00
C ASP A 32 6.76 1.47 20.64
N MET A 33 6.58 1.18 21.93
CA MET A 33 5.36 1.52 22.67
C MET A 33 5.18 3.03 22.83
N HIS A 34 6.27 3.76 23.09
CA HIS A 34 6.24 5.22 23.18
C HIS A 34 5.84 5.84 21.83
N PHE A 35 6.42 5.35 20.74
CA PHE A 35 6.09 5.80 19.40
C PHE A 35 4.62 5.52 19.05
N LEU A 36 4.16 4.29 19.25
CA LEU A 36 2.76 3.90 19.01
C LEU A 36 1.80 4.78 19.83
N LYS A 37 2.10 5.02 21.10
CA LYS A 37 1.29 5.90 21.95
C LYS A 37 1.20 7.31 21.37
N LYS A 38 2.33 7.89 20.97
CA LYS A 38 2.39 9.23 20.40
C LYS A 38 1.53 9.33 19.14
N GLU A 39 1.75 8.43 18.17
CA GLU A 39 1.06 8.51 16.88
C GLU A 39 -0.42 8.12 16.96
N CYS A 40 -0.79 7.16 17.81
CA CYS A 40 -2.16 6.66 17.90
C CYS A 40 -3.07 7.52 18.79
N MET A 41 -2.52 8.25 19.76
CA MET A 41 -3.30 9.09 20.68
C MET A 41 -3.50 10.52 20.18
N GLN A 42 -2.79 10.92 19.12
CA GLN A 42 -2.95 12.21 18.49
C GLN A 42 -4.13 12.20 17.50
N ASP A 43 -5.02 13.18 17.62
CA ASP A 43 -6.11 13.41 16.67
C ASP A 43 -5.54 13.63 15.25
N SER A 44 -6.21 13.06 14.25
CA SER A 44 -5.81 13.20 12.85
C SER A 44 -7.03 13.37 11.97
N GLU A 45 -6.97 14.37 11.08
CA GLU A 45 -7.96 14.55 10.01
C GLU A 45 -8.03 13.36 9.05
N PHE A 46 -6.97 12.53 9.00
CA PHE A 46 -6.89 11.34 8.16
C PHE A 46 -7.45 10.06 8.83
N ASP A 47 -7.77 10.12 10.13
CA ASP A 47 -8.43 9.04 10.88
C ASP A 47 -9.51 9.59 11.82
N PRO A 48 -10.59 10.19 11.27
CA PRO A 48 -11.63 10.83 12.08
C PRO A 48 -12.41 9.85 12.95
N SER A 49 -12.40 8.55 12.63
CA SER A 49 -13.00 7.49 13.45
C SER A 49 -12.08 6.95 14.54
N ASN A 50 -10.89 7.53 14.74
CA ASN A 50 -9.94 7.17 15.79
C ASN A 50 -9.56 5.67 15.81
N LYS A 51 -9.44 5.04 14.63
CA LYS A 51 -9.09 3.62 14.50
C LYS A 51 -7.73 3.31 15.09
N ARG A 52 -6.76 4.21 14.88
CA ARG A 52 -5.40 4.10 15.45
C ARG A 52 -5.44 4.05 16.97
N LYS A 53 -6.22 4.97 17.57
CA LYS A 53 -6.44 5.02 19.02
C LYS A 53 -7.08 3.73 19.54
N THR A 54 -8.15 3.25 18.91
CA THR A 54 -8.81 2.00 19.33
C THR A 54 -7.85 0.81 19.30
N MET A 55 -7.11 0.63 18.21
CA MET A 55 -6.12 -0.44 18.08
C MET A 55 -5.04 -0.37 19.17
N PHE A 56 -4.54 0.84 19.46
CA PHE A 56 -3.54 1.04 20.50
C PHE A 56 -4.10 0.77 21.91
N GLU A 57 -5.32 1.21 22.20
CA GLU A 57 -5.98 0.92 23.48
C GLU A 57 -6.19 -0.59 23.68
N ASP A 58 -6.57 -1.31 22.63
CA ASP A 58 -6.74 -2.77 22.69
C ASP A 58 -5.40 -3.49 22.86
N LEU A 59 -4.31 -2.97 22.28
CA LEU A 59 -2.96 -3.44 22.56
C LEU A 59 -2.60 -3.27 24.04
N VAL A 60 -2.80 -2.07 24.61
CA VAL A 60 -2.49 -1.79 26.03
C VAL A 60 -3.34 -2.64 26.97
N LYS A 61 -4.58 -2.95 26.61
CA LYS A 61 -5.49 -3.83 27.37
C LYS A 61 -5.17 -5.32 27.19
N GLY A 62 -4.17 -5.70 26.39
CA GLY A 62 -3.82 -7.09 26.10
C GLY A 62 -4.86 -7.84 25.25
N LYS A 63 -5.70 -7.11 24.51
CA LYS A 63 -6.75 -7.67 23.65
C LYS A 63 -6.31 -7.84 22.19
N ALA A 64 -5.38 -7.00 21.74
CA ALA A 64 -4.84 -7.05 20.39
C ALA A 64 -3.54 -7.88 20.36
N PRO A 65 -3.46 -8.95 19.52
CA PRO A 65 -2.19 -9.63 19.27
C PRO A 65 -1.18 -8.69 18.64
N VAL A 66 0.09 -8.87 18.99
CA VAL A 66 1.19 -8.06 18.46
C VAL A 66 2.37 -8.94 18.08
N VAL A 67 2.99 -8.59 16.96
CA VAL A 67 4.22 -9.20 16.48
C VAL A 67 5.23 -8.10 16.22
N LEU A 68 6.41 -8.22 16.82
CA LEU A 68 7.59 -7.48 16.39
C LEU A 68 8.47 -8.43 15.59
N ALA A 69 8.66 -8.13 14.30
CA ALA A 69 9.50 -8.91 13.40
C ALA A 69 10.55 -8.02 12.77
N SER A 70 11.81 -8.47 12.74
CA SER A 70 12.92 -7.74 12.12
C SER A 70 13.69 -8.60 11.12
N CYS A 71 14.24 -7.96 10.10
CA CYS A 71 15.19 -8.52 9.15
C CYS A 71 16.27 -7.45 8.87
N PRO A 72 17.36 -7.76 8.14
CA PRO A 72 18.43 -6.79 7.87
C PRO A 72 17.99 -5.48 7.19
N TYR A 73 16.80 -5.47 6.56
CA TYR A 73 16.29 -4.36 5.77
C TYR A 73 15.15 -3.59 6.44
N GLY A 74 14.52 -4.16 7.46
CA GLY A 74 13.42 -3.48 8.15
C GLY A 74 12.89 -4.23 9.37
N GLN A 75 12.12 -3.50 10.17
CA GLN A 75 11.41 -3.93 11.35
C GLN A 75 9.94 -3.58 11.18
N VAL A 76 9.06 -4.53 11.53
CA VAL A 76 7.61 -4.36 11.49
C VAL A 76 7.05 -4.64 12.87
N THR A 77 6.45 -3.61 13.47
CA THR A 77 5.62 -3.72 14.66
C THR A 77 4.16 -3.84 14.22
N ALA A 78 3.64 -5.06 14.16
CA ALA A 78 2.29 -5.34 13.66
C ALA A 78 1.31 -5.62 14.81
N VAL A 79 0.27 -4.80 14.93
CA VAL A 79 -0.83 -4.95 15.89
C VAL A 79 -2.07 -5.42 15.14
N PHE A 80 -2.71 -6.48 15.60
CA PHE A 80 -3.81 -7.14 14.92
C PHE A 80 -5.12 -7.06 15.73
N GLU A 81 -6.27 -7.12 15.06
CA GLU A 81 -7.57 -7.28 15.72
C GLU A 81 -7.80 -8.72 16.16
N HIS A 82 -7.21 -9.70 15.45
CA HIS A 82 -7.28 -11.12 15.82
C HIS A 82 -6.05 -11.93 15.36
N PRO A 83 -5.67 -13.03 16.07
CA PRO A 83 -4.43 -13.76 15.80
C PRO A 83 -4.31 -14.30 14.38
N LYS A 84 -5.44 -14.66 13.76
CA LYS A 84 -5.48 -15.22 12.39
C LYS A 84 -4.93 -14.25 11.32
N GLN A 85 -4.87 -12.95 11.59
CA GLN A 85 -4.33 -11.95 10.64
C GLN A 85 -2.81 -12.04 10.49
N ILE A 86 -2.10 -12.66 11.43
CA ILE A 86 -0.64 -12.85 11.33
C ILE A 86 -0.30 -13.65 10.05
N GLU A 87 -1.15 -14.61 9.70
CA GLU A 87 -1.04 -15.45 8.49
C GLU A 87 -1.55 -14.75 7.20
N GLU A 88 -2.06 -13.53 7.32
CA GLU A 88 -2.50 -12.72 6.17
C GLU A 88 -1.39 -11.80 5.65
N VAL A 89 -0.31 -11.61 6.44
CA VAL A 89 0.84 -10.77 6.09
C VAL A 89 1.78 -11.53 5.15
N PRO A 90 2.08 -11.00 3.95
CA PRO A 90 3.01 -11.64 3.02
C PRO A 90 4.46 -11.31 3.42
N TRP A 91 4.90 -11.86 4.57
CA TRP A 91 6.19 -11.56 5.21
C TRP A 91 7.38 -11.65 4.24
N GLY A 92 7.43 -12.69 3.42
CA GLY A 92 8.50 -12.88 2.43
C GLY A 92 8.52 -11.78 1.37
N LEU A 93 7.35 -11.36 0.88
CA LEU A 93 7.22 -10.27 -0.07
C LEU A 93 7.65 -8.93 0.54
N TRP A 94 7.18 -8.62 1.75
CA TRP A 94 7.56 -7.37 2.44
C TRP A 94 9.07 -7.29 2.68
N ALA A 95 9.72 -8.40 3.03
CA ALA A 95 11.18 -8.43 3.19
C ALA A 95 11.92 -8.15 1.88
N ARG A 96 11.44 -8.67 0.74
CA ARG A 96 11.99 -8.40 -0.59
C ARG A 96 11.78 -6.94 -0.99
N ILE A 97 10.60 -6.38 -0.71
CA ILE A 97 10.29 -4.96 -0.91
C ILE A 97 11.29 -4.10 -0.12
N PHE A 98 11.46 -4.34 1.19
CA PHE A 98 12.42 -3.59 1.99
C PHE A 98 13.85 -3.73 1.49
N ARG A 99 14.26 -4.92 1.04
CA ARG A 99 15.58 -5.13 0.42
C ARG A 99 15.76 -4.33 -0.87
N LEU A 100 14.73 -4.26 -1.72
CA LEU A 100 14.78 -3.52 -2.98
C LEU A 100 14.99 -2.02 -2.74
N TYR A 101 14.27 -1.44 -1.77
CA TYR A 101 14.38 -0.03 -1.39
C TYR A 101 15.59 0.28 -0.48
N SER A 102 16.25 -0.75 0.05
CA SER A 102 17.45 -0.58 0.85
C SER A 102 18.67 -0.34 -0.05
N GLU A 103 19.22 0.86 0.01
CA GLU A 103 20.56 1.13 -0.53
C GLU A 103 21.57 0.16 0.09
N LYS A 104 22.36 -0.52 -0.76
CA LYS A 104 23.27 -1.60 -0.37
C LYS A 104 24.31 -1.25 0.72
N LYS A 105 24.47 0.01 1.16
CA LYS A 105 25.59 0.40 2.04
C LYS A 105 25.38 1.47 3.12
N ARG A 106 24.26 2.20 3.27
CA ARG A 106 24.26 3.39 4.17
C ARG A 106 22.97 3.78 4.92
N GLY A 107 21.84 3.12 4.71
CA GLY A 107 20.60 3.49 5.39
C GLY A 107 20.34 2.68 6.66
N LYS A 108 19.70 3.28 7.66
CA LYS A 108 19.05 2.53 8.73
C LYS A 108 17.96 1.61 8.13
N PRO A 109 17.71 0.43 8.73
CA PRO A 109 16.55 -0.41 8.37
C PRO A 109 15.25 0.39 8.47
N PHE A 110 14.28 0.08 7.62
CA PHE A 110 12.95 0.70 7.71
C PHE A 110 12.24 0.30 9.01
N LYS A 111 11.56 1.22 9.70
CA LYS A 111 10.62 0.88 10.78
C LYS A 111 9.20 1.12 10.31
N VAL A 112 8.40 0.05 10.33
CA VAL A 112 6.98 0.07 9.96
C VAL A 112 6.14 -0.28 11.18
N TYR A 113 5.14 0.55 11.45
CA TYR A 113 4.11 0.28 12.46
C TYR A 113 2.83 -0.04 11.71
N PHE A 114 2.36 -1.29 11.82
CA PHE A 114 1.21 -1.78 11.09
C PHE A 114 0.06 -2.12 12.03
N LEU A 115 -0.94 -1.24 12.08
CA LEU A 115 -2.20 -1.47 12.77
C LEU A 115 -3.17 -2.11 11.77
N ALA A 116 -3.30 -3.43 11.83
CA ALA A 116 -4.05 -4.24 10.86
C ALA A 116 -5.57 -4.15 11.03
N ASN A 117 -6.14 -2.94 11.12
CA ASN A 117 -7.58 -2.74 11.22
C ASN A 117 -8.31 -3.26 9.97
N THR A 118 -9.34 -4.10 10.15
CA THR A 118 -10.03 -4.78 9.04
C THR A 118 -11.10 -3.93 8.34
N LYS A 119 -11.34 -2.67 8.76
CA LYS A 119 -12.32 -1.79 8.12
C LYS A 119 -11.89 -1.49 6.68
N ARG A 120 -12.67 -2.01 5.73
CA ARG A 120 -12.44 -1.88 4.28
C ARG A 120 -12.77 -0.48 3.76
N ARG A 121 -12.21 -0.15 2.60
CA ARG A 121 -12.51 1.08 1.84
C ARG A 121 -13.83 0.91 1.11
N TYR A 122 -14.77 1.79 1.42
CA TYR A 122 -16.05 1.87 0.73
C TYR A 122 -16.29 3.31 0.29
N PHE A 123 -16.97 3.44 -0.85
CA PHE A 123 -17.53 4.74 -1.22
C PHE A 123 -18.49 5.22 -0.12
N PRO A 124 -18.50 6.53 0.16
CA PRO A 124 -19.46 7.09 1.09
C PRO A 124 -20.89 6.94 0.53
N PRO A 125 -21.93 6.88 1.37
CA PRO A 125 -23.29 6.66 0.91
C PRO A 125 -23.77 7.81 0.01
N GLY A 126 -24.53 7.47 -1.04
CA GLY A 126 -25.08 8.44 -1.98
C GLY A 126 -23.99 9.10 -2.83
N LYS A 127 -24.05 10.43 -2.97
CA LYS A 127 -23.05 11.25 -3.70
C LYS A 127 -22.22 12.12 -2.74
N GLN A 128 -22.02 11.66 -1.51
CA GLN A 128 -21.19 12.37 -0.54
C GLN A 128 -19.73 12.40 -1.00
N GLU A 129 -18.98 13.41 -0.57
CA GLU A 129 -17.57 13.57 -0.92
C GLU A 129 -16.71 12.43 -0.35
N ILE A 130 -15.74 11.96 -1.13
CA ILE A 130 -14.74 10.98 -0.67
C ILE A 130 -13.73 11.72 0.19
N THR A 131 -13.62 11.31 1.46
CA THR A 131 -12.72 11.91 2.45
C THR A 131 -11.53 11.00 2.74
N PRO A 132 -10.51 11.49 3.47
CA PRO A 132 -9.45 10.63 4.00
C PRO A 132 -9.92 9.34 4.67
N GLU A 133 -11.04 9.37 5.39
CA GLU A 133 -11.57 8.18 6.07
C GLU A 133 -11.84 7.03 5.09
N ASN A 134 -12.31 7.37 3.88
CA ASN A 134 -12.73 6.40 2.88
C ASN A 134 -11.56 5.72 2.17
N ILE A 135 -10.43 6.42 2.00
CA ILE A 135 -9.38 6.02 1.05
C ILE A 135 -7.99 5.87 1.68
N ASN A 136 -7.64 6.70 2.68
CA ASN A 136 -6.29 6.69 3.24
C ASN A 136 -6.05 5.45 4.10
N GLY A 137 -4.85 4.86 4.03
CA GLY A 137 -4.47 3.66 4.78
C GLY A 137 -3.14 3.77 5.53
N GLY A 138 -2.40 4.86 5.38
CA GLY A 138 -1.10 5.05 6.02
C GLY A 138 -0.57 6.46 5.86
N TYR A 139 0.61 6.69 6.43
CA TYR A 139 1.45 7.85 6.16
C TYR A 139 2.88 7.55 6.60
N THR A 140 3.81 8.39 6.13
CA THR A 140 5.16 8.51 6.67
C THR A 140 5.56 9.98 6.76
N TYR A 141 6.68 10.24 7.41
CA TYR A 141 7.34 11.54 7.27
C TYR A 141 8.30 11.51 6.08
N PRO A 142 8.32 12.57 5.24
CA PRO A 142 9.21 12.64 4.09
C PRO A 142 10.66 12.38 4.51
N CYS A 143 11.38 11.59 3.70
CA CYS A 143 12.78 11.28 3.94
C CYS A 143 13.09 10.57 5.27
N ASN A 144 12.09 9.97 5.91
CA ASN A 144 12.25 9.29 7.19
C ASN A 144 11.95 7.80 7.07
N ARG A 145 12.98 6.97 7.25
CA ARG A 145 12.87 5.50 7.19
C ARG A 145 12.29 4.88 8.45
N GLU A 146 12.20 5.63 9.55
CA GLU A 146 11.84 5.09 10.88
C GLU A 146 10.37 5.34 11.24
N THR A 147 9.52 5.79 10.30
CA THR A 147 8.21 6.37 10.63
C THR A 147 7.07 6.03 9.67
N ILE A 148 7.09 4.83 9.08
CA ILE A 148 6.00 4.37 8.22
C ILE A 148 4.88 3.82 9.11
N LEU A 149 3.74 4.50 9.18
CA LEU A 149 2.55 4.03 9.89
C LEU A 149 1.48 3.60 8.89
N ILE A 150 0.99 2.36 9.02
CA ILE A 150 -0.10 1.81 8.22
C ILE A 150 -1.19 1.40 9.18
N TYR A 151 -2.42 1.88 8.97
CA TYR A 151 -3.50 1.71 9.93
C TYR A 151 -4.75 1.03 9.36
N ARG A 152 -4.63 0.44 8.17
CA ARG A 152 -5.66 -0.38 7.55
C ARG A 152 -5.03 -1.63 6.95
N ALA A 153 -5.61 -2.80 7.21
CA ALA A 153 -5.15 -4.06 6.66
C ALA A 153 -5.30 -4.11 5.14
N GLU A 154 -6.43 -3.67 4.60
CA GLU A 154 -6.69 -3.71 3.16
C GLU A 154 -5.65 -2.90 2.36
N ASP A 155 -5.08 -3.50 1.29
CA ASP A 155 -4.06 -2.92 0.42
C ASP A 155 -2.75 -2.53 1.11
N ALA A 156 -2.49 -3.02 2.34
CA ALA A 156 -1.31 -2.61 3.10
C ALA A 156 0.02 -2.84 2.34
N THR A 157 0.13 -3.88 1.51
CA THR A 157 1.33 -4.10 0.68
C THR A 157 1.58 -2.96 -0.33
N ARG A 158 0.52 -2.45 -0.96
CA ARG A 158 0.61 -1.28 -1.86
C ARG A 158 0.89 0.00 -1.07
N VAL A 159 0.27 0.15 0.11
CA VAL A 159 0.56 1.28 1.01
C VAL A 159 2.05 1.29 1.40
N ILE A 160 2.65 0.15 1.75
CA ILE A 160 4.10 0.07 2.03
C ILE A 160 4.91 0.63 0.86
N LEU A 161 4.61 0.23 -0.38
CA LEU A 161 5.34 0.71 -1.55
C LEU A 161 5.23 2.24 -1.71
N HIS A 162 4.03 2.77 -1.52
CA HIS A 162 3.76 4.22 -1.53
C HIS A 162 4.58 4.95 -0.45
N GLU A 163 4.46 4.54 0.82
CA GLU A 163 5.16 5.19 1.93
C GLU A 163 6.69 5.01 1.84
N LEU A 164 7.16 3.90 1.26
CA LEU A 164 8.60 3.70 1.05
C LEU A 164 9.18 4.74 0.09
N MET A 165 8.45 5.12 -0.96
CA MET A 165 8.91 6.17 -1.88
C MET A 165 9.04 7.52 -1.17
N HIS A 166 8.07 7.89 -0.35
CA HIS A 166 8.14 9.08 0.50
C HIS A 166 9.31 9.00 1.51
N SER A 167 9.48 7.86 2.18
CA SER A 167 10.55 7.64 3.16
C SER A 167 11.96 7.71 2.54
N CYS A 168 12.06 7.43 1.23
CA CYS A 168 13.31 7.40 0.48
C CYS A 168 13.57 8.70 -0.30
N CYS A 169 12.77 9.76 -0.08
CA CYS A 169 12.89 11.03 -0.80
C CYS A 169 12.79 10.89 -2.33
N LEU A 170 11.98 9.95 -2.83
CA LEU A 170 11.83 9.76 -4.28
C LEU A 170 10.83 10.74 -4.90
N ASP A 171 10.18 11.56 -4.08
CA ASP A 171 9.21 12.56 -4.49
C ASP A 171 9.85 13.76 -5.19
N LYS A 172 9.14 14.29 -6.20
CA LYS A 172 9.50 15.54 -6.89
C LYS A 172 8.60 16.68 -6.43
N HIS A 173 8.89 17.23 -5.26
CA HIS A 173 8.05 18.26 -4.61
C HIS A 173 7.81 19.53 -5.44
N GLU A 174 8.60 19.78 -6.49
CA GLU A 174 8.44 20.88 -7.44
C GLU A 174 7.08 20.87 -8.19
N ASN A 175 6.40 19.73 -8.27
CA ASN A 175 5.15 19.58 -9.03
C ASN A 175 3.87 19.82 -8.20
N GLY A 176 4.00 20.15 -6.91
CA GLY A 176 2.89 20.30 -5.97
C GLY A 176 2.37 18.96 -5.42
N VAL A 177 1.77 18.99 -4.23
CA VAL A 177 1.41 17.80 -3.44
C VAL A 177 0.53 16.83 -4.24
N ASP A 178 -0.54 17.31 -4.89
CA ASP A 178 -1.47 16.41 -5.59
C ASP A 178 -0.79 15.65 -6.74
N GLN A 179 0.12 16.30 -7.47
CA GLN A 179 0.82 15.66 -8.58
C GLN A 179 1.85 14.65 -8.08
N VAL A 180 2.55 14.96 -6.97
CA VAL A 180 3.47 14.05 -6.30
C VAL A 180 2.72 12.81 -5.83
N GLU A 181 1.63 12.97 -5.10
CA GLU A 181 0.80 11.87 -4.61
C GLU A 181 0.29 11.00 -5.77
N ALA A 182 -0.18 11.61 -6.86
CA ALA A 182 -0.62 10.90 -8.06
C ALA A 182 0.49 10.08 -8.74
N GLU A 183 1.70 10.64 -8.84
CA GLU A 183 2.86 9.92 -9.40
C GLU A 183 3.35 8.80 -8.47
N THR A 184 3.37 9.04 -7.15
CA THR A 184 3.75 8.05 -6.16
C THR A 184 2.74 6.89 -6.10
N GLU A 185 1.44 7.18 -6.17
CA GLU A 185 0.39 6.17 -6.32
C GLU A 185 0.53 5.35 -7.60
N ALA A 186 0.80 6.01 -8.73
CA ALA A 186 1.04 5.35 -10.01
C ALA A 186 2.24 4.40 -9.95
N TRP A 187 3.35 4.81 -9.35
CA TRP A 187 4.50 3.94 -9.13
C TRP A 187 4.20 2.81 -8.16
N ALA A 188 3.48 3.07 -7.06
CA ALA A 188 3.18 2.06 -6.05
C ALA A 188 2.41 0.88 -6.66
N GLU A 189 1.43 1.17 -7.51
CA GLU A 189 0.67 0.13 -8.21
C GLU A 189 1.48 -0.58 -9.31
N ALA A 190 2.30 0.15 -10.08
CA ALA A 190 3.14 -0.46 -11.12
C ALA A 190 4.18 -1.42 -10.51
N VAL A 191 4.85 -1.00 -9.43
CA VAL A 191 5.82 -1.82 -8.69
C VAL A 191 5.12 -2.99 -8.00
N TYR A 192 3.93 -2.77 -7.43
CA TYR A 192 3.12 -3.84 -6.85
C TYR A 192 2.78 -4.93 -7.88
N VAL A 193 2.29 -4.55 -9.06
CA VAL A 193 2.00 -5.48 -10.15
C VAL A 193 3.27 -6.20 -10.62
N ALA A 194 4.41 -5.51 -10.70
CA ALA A 194 5.69 -6.12 -11.01
C ALA A 194 6.09 -7.18 -9.98
N PHE A 195 5.94 -6.91 -8.68
CA PHE A 195 6.17 -7.90 -7.63
C PHE A 195 5.22 -9.10 -7.74
N LEU A 196 3.92 -8.88 -7.96
CA LEU A 196 2.95 -9.98 -8.13
C LEU A 196 3.27 -10.88 -9.34
N SER A 197 3.88 -10.31 -10.37
CA SER A 197 4.36 -11.05 -11.55
C SER A 197 5.72 -11.71 -11.36
N GLU A 198 6.42 -11.44 -10.26
CA GLU A 198 7.81 -11.83 -10.00
C GLU A 198 8.77 -11.38 -11.13
N GLY A 199 8.46 -10.26 -11.80
CA GLY A 199 9.23 -9.74 -12.94
C GLY A 199 9.02 -10.50 -14.26
N ASP A 200 8.03 -11.40 -14.34
CA ASP A 200 7.67 -12.10 -15.58
C ASP A 200 6.83 -11.18 -16.49
N PRO A 201 7.28 -10.86 -17.73
CA PRO A 201 6.60 -9.88 -18.58
C PRO A 201 5.18 -10.28 -18.99
N VAL A 202 4.92 -11.57 -19.20
CA VAL A 202 3.61 -12.05 -19.65
C VAL A 202 2.59 -11.97 -18.51
N ARG A 203 2.95 -12.44 -17.31
CA ARG A 203 2.13 -12.27 -16.11
C ARG A 203 1.96 -10.81 -15.76
N PHE A 204 3.02 -10.01 -15.88
CA PHE A 204 2.95 -8.57 -15.63
C PHE A 204 1.89 -7.92 -16.51
N GLN A 205 1.91 -8.16 -17.82
CA GLN A 205 0.91 -7.58 -18.72
C GLN A 205 -0.52 -8.00 -18.35
N GLY A 206 -0.75 -9.28 -18.05
CA GLY A 206 -2.08 -9.75 -17.64
C GLY A 206 -2.58 -9.13 -16.32
N LEU A 207 -1.68 -8.86 -15.37
CA LEU A 207 -2.01 -8.20 -14.11
C LEU A 207 -2.17 -6.68 -14.28
N LEU A 208 -1.38 -6.07 -15.16
CA LEU A 208 -1.49 -4.66 -15.52
C LEU A 208 -2.86 -4.39 -16.16
N ASP A 209 -3.31 -5.23 -17.10
CA ASP A 209 -4.63 -5.13 -17.72
C ASP A 209 -5.76 -5.23 -16.67
N ARG A 210 -5.63 -6.11 -15.68
CA ARG A 210 -6.58 -6.24 -14.57
C ARG A 210 -6.63 -4.98 -13.71
N GLN A 211 -5.47 -4.43 -13.35
CA GLN A 211 -5.37 -3.19 -12.58
C GLN A 211 -5.92 -2.00 -13.36
N SER A 212 -5.61 -1.88 -14.64
CA SER A 212 -6.17 -0.86 -15.54
C SER A 212 -7.70 -0.93 -15.60
N ASN A 213 -8.28 -2.13 -15.77
CA ASN A 213 -9.74 -2.29 -15.79
C ASN A 213 -10.40 -1.95 -14.46
N TRP A 214 -9.75 -2.31 -13.34
CA TRP A 214 -10.18 -1.95 -11.99
C TRP A 214 -10.17 -0.43 -11.79
N MET A 215 -9.05 0.22 -12.13
CA MET A 215 -8.87 1.66 -12.04
C MET A 215 -9.91 2.42 -12.86
N LEU A 216 -10.13 2.03 -14.12
CA LEU A 216 -11.16 2.66 -14.96
C LEU A 216 -12.56 2.51 -14.37
N SER A 217 -12.91 1.31 -13.89
CA SER A 217 -14.22 1.06 -13.30
C SER A 217 -14.41 1.86 -12.00
N GLN A 218 -13.37 1.94 -11.17
CA GLN A 218 -13.35 2.77 -9.96
C GLN A 218 -13.48 4.26 -10.27
N ASN A 219 -12.74 4.75 -11.26
CA ASN A 219 -12.72 6.16 -11.61
C ASN A 219 -14.09 6.63 -12.14
N GLU A 220 -14.83 5.78 -12.85
CA GLU A 220 -16.22 6.08 -13.23
C GLU A 220 -17.15 6.27 -12.03
N GLU A 221 -16.91 5.57 -10.92
CA GLU A 221 -17.68 5.78 -9.69
C GLU A 221 -17.18 7.01 -8.92
N VAL A 222 -15.86 7.19 -8.79
CA VAL A 222 -15.25 8.35 -8.11
C VAL A 222 -15.75 9.67 -8.68
N LYS A 223 -15.88 9.79 -10.01
CA LYS A 223 -16.41 10.99 -10.67
C LYS A 223 -17.80 11.41 -10.18
N LYS A 224 -18.62 10.47 -9.68
CA LYS A 224 -19.96 10.77 -9.12
C LYS A 224 -19.92 11.42 -7.74
N HIS A 225 -18.78 11.33 -7.05
CA HIS A 225 -18.54 11.88 -5.72
C HIS A 225 -17.70 13.17 -5.74
N MET A 226 -17.20 13.57 -6.91
CA MET A 226 -16.44 14.81 -7.09
C MET A 226 -17.37 15.98 -7.37
N LYS A 227 -17.04 17.14 -6.80
CA LYS A 227 -17.79 18.39 -7.05
C LYS A 227 -17.46 18.95 -8.43
N ASN A 228 -16.20 18.87 -8.82
CA ASN A 228 -15.72 19.31 -10.13
C ASN A 228 -14.80 18.26 -10.76
N LEU A 229 -15.15 17.77 -11.94
CA LEU A 229 -14.37 16.74 -12.65
C LEU A 229 -13.01 17.21 -13.16
N THR A 230 -12.77 18.53 -13.22
CA THR A 230 -11.49 19.10 -13.65
C THR A 230 -10.63 19.57 -12.48
N SER A 231 -11.08 19.38 -11.23
CA SER A 231 -10.32 19.76 -10.05
C SER A 231 -9.40 18.61 -9.60
N LYS A 232 -8.32 18.98 -8.90
CA LYS A 232 -7.48 18.03 -8.16
C LYS A 232 -7.99 17.84 -6.73
N GLU A 233 -9.29 17.60 -6.57
CA GLU A 233 -9.91 17.30 -5.27
C GLU A 233 -9.20 16.10 -4.60
N PHE A 234 -9.30 15.99 -3.27
CA PHE A 234 -8.60 14.96 -2.49
C PHE A 234 -8.61 13.53 -3.09
N PRO A 235 -9.75 12.96 -3.58
CA PRO A 235 -9.74 11.65 -4.22
C PRO A 235 -8.96 11.58 -5.54
N TRP A 236 -8.81 12.70 -6.28
CA TRP A 236 -8.16 12.75 -7.59
C TRP A 236 -6.74 12.17 -7.51
N ARG A 237 -5.95 12.59 -6.51
CA ARG A 237 -4.55 12.17 -6.40
C ARG A 237 -4.37 10.66 -6.20
N TYR A 238 -5.36 9.97 -5.63
CA TYR A 238 -5.34 8.53 -5.43
C TYR A 238 -5.95 7.71 -6.57
N THR A 239 -6.63 8.35 -7.54
CA THR A 239 -7.53 7.68 -8.48
C THR A 239 -7.37 8.18 -9.92
N LEU A 240 -7.91 9.36 -10.25
CA LEU A 240 -7.83 9.96 -11.59
C LEU A 240 -6.41 10.41 -11.94
N GLY A 241 -5.70 11.03 -10.99
CA GLY A 241 -4.33 11.51 -11.21
C GLY A 241 -3.36 10.38 -11.53
N LYS A 242 -3.42 9.26 -10.81
CA LYS A 242 -2.59 8.09 -11.14
C LYS A 242 -2.94 7.48 -12.52
N GLU A 243 -4.21 7.55 -12.94
CA GLU A 243 -4.63 7.12 -14.27
C GLU A 243 -3.97 8.00 -15.35
N GLU A 244 -4.01 9.32 -15.18
CA GLU A 244 -3.35 10.27 -16.07
C GLU A 244 -1.84 9.99 -16.19
N VAL A 245 -1.19 9.69 -15.07
CA VAL A 245 0.23 9.32 -15.03
C VAL A 245 0.51 8.03 -15.81
N TRP A 246 -0.28 6.97 -15.59
CA TRP A 246 -0.14 5.71 -16.33
C TRP A 246 -0.36 5.88 -17.83
N ARG A 247 -1.33 6.72 -18.24
CA ARG A 247 -1.55 7.05 -19.66
C ARG A 247 -0.33 7.74 -20.27
N ARG A 248 0.24 8.72 -19.56
CA ARG A 248 1.46 9.42 -19.96
C ARG A 248 2.66 8.48 -20.09
N TRP A 249 2.75 7.45 -19.25
CA TRP A 249 3.81 6.44 -19.32
C TRP A 249 3.55 5.31 -20.34
N GLY A 250 2.38 5.31 -20.98
CA GLY A 250 2.00 4.27 -21.94
C GLY A 250 1.74 2.91 -21.29
N LEU A 251 1.33 2.88 -20.02
CA LEU A 251 0.98 1.64 -19.30
C LEU A 251 -0.49 1.21 -19.50
N PHE A 252 -1.31 2.09 -20.08
CA PHE A 252 -2.68 1.77 -20.45
C PHE A 252 -2.73 1.25 -21.88
N GLU A 253 -3.13 -0.01 -22.06
CA GLU A 253 -3.64 -0.49 -23.34
C GLU A 253 -5.15 -0.24 -23.41
N THR A 254 -5.61 0.50 -24.42
CA THR A 254 -7.02 0.87 -24.64
C THR A 254 -7.89 -0.26 -25.17
N LYS A 255 -7.46 -1.52 -25.07
CA LYS A 255 -8.29 -2.67 -25.45
C LYS A 255 -9.57 -2.61 -24.63
N ARG A 256 -10.73 -2.61 -25.31
CA ARG A 256 -12.07 -2.38 -24.74
C ARG A 256 -12.16 -2.98 -23.34
N ALA A 257 -12.06 -2.11 -22.34
CA ALA A 257 -12.07 -2.50 -20.94
C ALA A 257 -13.36 -3.27 -20.67
N SER A 258 -13.24 -4.56 -20.32
CA SER A 258 -14.37 -5.28 -19.77
C SER A 258 -14.68 -4.65 -18.43
N ARG A 259 -15.85 -4.00 -18.29
CA ARG A 259 -16.28 -3.38 -17.02
C ARG A 259 -16.17 -4.42 -15.91
N VAL A 260 -15.37 -4.12 -14.90
CA VAL A 260 -15.24 -4.98 -13.70
C VAL A 260 -16.22 -4.47 -12.67
N ALA A 261 -16.94 -5.39 -12.02
CA ALA A 261 -17.86 -5.04 -10.95
C ALA A 261 -17.08 -4.69 -9.67
N ILE A 262 -16.80 -3.41 -9.45
CA ILE A 262 -16.18 -2.89 -8.20
C ILE A 262 -17.15 -2.87 -7.01
N LYS A 263 -18.46 -3.03 -7.28
CA LYS A 263 -19.54 -2.90 -6.30
C LYS A 263 -19.44 -1.56 -5.56
N ASN A 264 -19.26 -1.59 -4.23
CA ASN A 264 -19.11 -0.40 -3.40
C ASN A 264 -17.66 -0.19 -2.91
N SER A 265 -16.68 -0.90 -3.47
CA SER A 265 -15.30 -0.90 -2.98
C SER A 265 -14.50 0.30 -3.47
N LEU A 266 -13.81 0.98 -2.55
CA LEU A 266 -12.82 2.01 -2.83
C LEU A 266 -11.38 1.49 -2.63
N ARG A 267 -11.17 0.17 -2.72
CA ARG A 267 -9.85 -0.47 -2.74
C ARG A 267 -9.08 0.00 -3.97
N LEU A 268 -7.82 0.39 -3.85
CA LEU A 268 -7.06 0.99 -4.96
C LEU A 268 -6.52 -0.08 -5.92
N THR A 269 -6.23 -1.27 -5.41
CA THR A 269 -5.80 -2.41 -6.23
C THR A 269 -6.94 -3.37 -6.56
N PHE A 270 -6.83 -4.09 -7.69
CA PHE A 270 -7.72 -5.21 -7.95
C PHE A 270 -7.57 -6.29 -6.85
N PRO A 271 -8.65 -6.94 -6.41
CA PRO A 271 -8.54 -8.08 -5.50
C PRO A 271 -7.74 -9.21 -6.15
N VAL A 272 -6.59 -9.55 -5.57
CA VAL A 272 -5.75 -10.66 -6.04
C VAL A 272 -6.46 -12.00 -5.88
N ASP A 273 -6.24 -12.91 -6.83
CA ASP A 273 -6.86 -14.25 -6.79
C ASP A 273 -6.12 -15.20 -5.83
N ASN A 274 -6.76 -16.33 -5.53
CA ASN A 274 -6.22 -17.33 -4.61
C ASN A 274 -4.90 -17.94 -5.09
N ALA A 275 -4.66 -18.01 -6.41
CA ALA A 275 -3.41 -18.54 -6.95
C ALA A 275 -2.24 -17.61 -6.61
N ILE A 276 -2.42 -16.30 -6.73
CA ILE A 276 -1.45 -15.29 -6.31
C ILE A 276 -1.27 -15.33 -4.79
N LYS A 277 -2.36 -15.36 -4.00
CA LYS A 277 -2.30 -15.44 -2.53
C LYS A 277 -1.51 -16.65 -2.06
N LYS A 278 -1.76 -17.82 -2.65
CA LYS A 278 -1.02 -19.06 -2.37
C LYS A 278 0.46 -18.91 -2.71
N ARG A 279 0.80 -18.28 -3.84
CA ARG A 279 2.19 -18.03 -4.24
C ARG A 279 2.95 -17.18 -3.22
N PHE A 280 2.28 -16.20 -2.61
CA PHE A 280 2.84 -15.36 -1.55
C PHE A 280 2.56 -15.87 -0.12
N GLN A 281 2.12 -17.13 0.01
CA GLN A 281 1.92 -17.82 1.28
C GLN A 281 0.99 -17.09 2.26
N VAL A 282 -0.03 -16.39 1.73
CA VAL A 282 -1.06 -15.73 2.55
C VAL A 282 -2.40 -16.43 2.42
N LYS A 283 -3.24 -16.31 3.45
CA LYS A 283 -4.62 -16.83 3.43
C LYS A 283 -5.44 -16.26 2.29
N GLU A 284 -6.37 -17.07 1.78
CA GLU A 284 -7.34 -16.65 0.77
C GLU A 284 -8.22 -15.48 1.22
N SER A 285 -8.46 -15.36 2.54
CA SER A 285 -9.20 -14.24 3.14
C SER A 285 -8.40 -12.93 3.20
N SER A 286 -7.07 -12.97 3.02
CA SER A 286 -6.20 -11.81 3.19
C SER A 286 -6.66 -10.67 2.29
N THR A 287 -6.75 -9.48 2.87
CA THR A 287 -6.95 -8.21 2.17
C THR A 287 -5.67 -7.37 2.13
N ILE A 288 -4.62 -7.81 2.84
CA ILE A 288 -3.30 -7.15 2.99
C ILE A 288 -2.50 -7.19 1.69
N LEU A 289 -2.54 -8.33 1.02
CA LEU A 289 -2.10 -8.47 -0.36
C LEU A 289 -3.20 -7.92 -1.27
#